data_AF-A0A3A1R1R3-F1
#
_entry.id   AF-A0A3A1R1R3-F1
#
_cell.length_a   1.000
_cell.length_b   1.000
_cell.length_c   1.000
_cell.angle_alpha   90.00
_cell.angle_beta   90.00
_cell.angle_gamma   90.00
#
_symmetry.space_group_name_H-M   'P 1'
#
loop_
_entity.id
_entity.type
_entity.pdbx_description
1 polymer ?
#
loop_
_entity_poly.entity_id
_entity_poly.type
_entity_poly.pdbx_seq_one_letter_code
_entity_poly.pdbx_strand_id
1 'polypeptide(L)'
;MVAGTKLKSRYIIKRTPGGHTRTRSDIMRRRDIERFDNAFPDGVFAFPASTDSPKVKIRALDNYCKQHGVEPKDLTEEEMKPFLVY
;
A
#
# COMPACT_ATOMS: atom_id res chain seq x y z
N MET A 1 -23.47 30.68 14.65
CA MET A 1 -23.53 29.20 14.58
C MET A 1 -22.11 28.69 14.35
N VAL A 2 -21.47 28.10 15.37
CA VAL A 2 -20.09 27.61 15.25
C VAL A 2 -20.12 26.23 14.61
N ALA A 3 -19.65 26.13 13.37
CA ALA A 3 -19.47 24.88 12.67
C ALA A 3 -18.41 24.04 13.40
N GLY A 4 -18.85 23.07 14.19
CA GLY A 4 -17.96 22.12 14.84
C GLY A 4 -17.21 21.30 13.80
N THR A 5 -15.94 21.63 13.57
CA THR A 5 -15.00 20.84 12.78
C THR A 5 -14.97 19.42 13.35
N LYS A 6 -15.56 18.48 12.61
CA LYS A 6 -15.64 17.07 12.96
C LYS A 6 -14.22 16.49 12.93
N LEU A 7 -13.54 16.49 14.08
CA LEU A 7 -12.19 15.93 14.20
C LEU A 7 -12.22 14.47 13.71
N LYS A 8 -11.53 14.20 12.60
CA LYS A 8 -11.19 12.84 12.13
C LYS A 8 -10.11 12.23 13.04
N SER A 9 -10.36 12.20 14.35
CA SER A 9 -9.43 11.60 15.29
C SER A 9 -9.50 10.09 15.14
N ARG A 10 -8.39 9.48 14.69
CA ARG A 10 -8.14 8.03 14.75
C ARG A 10 -7.79 7.56 16.16
N TYR A 11 -8.14 8.33 17.20
CA TYR A 11 -7.80 8.02 18.58
C TYR A 11 -9.06 7.86 19.43
N ILE A 12 -9.07 6.81 20.26
CA ILE A 12 -10.11 6.47 21.23
C ILE A 12 -9.52 6.61 22.63
N ILE A 13 -10.31 7.12 23.56
CA ILE A 13 -9.96 7.18 24.98
C ILE A 13 -10.44 5.88 25.64
N LYS A 14 -9.52 5.09 26.19
CA LYS A 14 -9.82 3.90 27.00
C LYS A 14 -9.72 4.26 28.47
N ARG A 15 -10.73 3.94 29.28
CA ARG A 15 -10.68 4.10 30.74
C ARG A 15 -9.82 3.00 31.36
N THR A 16 -8.97 3.38 32.31
CA THR A 16 -8.11 2.48 33.09
C THR A 16 -8.30 2.78 34.59
N PRO A 17 -7.92 1.86 35.50
CA PRO A 17 -8.09 2.09 36.94
C PRO A 17 -7.40 3.36 37.46
N GLY A 18 -6.32 3.81 36.80
CA GLY A 18 -5.60 5.05 37.11
C GLY A 18 -6.01 6.28 36.30
N GLY A 19 -7.12 6.22 35.52
CA GLY A 19 -7.62 7.34 34.74
C GLY A 19 -8.01 6.98 33.31
N HIS A 20 -7.37 7.60 32.32
CA HIS A 20 -7.68 7.35 30.92
C HIS A 20 -6.43 7.38 30.03
N THR A 21 -6.38 6.50 29.05
CA THR A 21 -5.30 6.41 28.07
C THR A 21 -5.84 6.67 26.68
N ARG A 22 -5.16 7.51 25.90
CA ARG A 22 -5.52 7.79 24.50
C ARG A 22 -4.79 6.81 23.59
N THR A 23 -5.52 5.96 22.89
CA THR A 23 -4.94 4.95 21.98
C THR A 23 -5.49 5.11 20.57
N ARG A 24 -4.78 4.60 19.56
CA ARG A 24 -5.27 4.63 18.17
C ARG A 24 -6.42 3.63 17.99
N SER A 25 -7.46 4.00 17.26
CA SER A 25 -8.55 3.10 16.90
C SER A 25 -8.05 2.09 15.88
N ASP A 26 -8.06 0.82 16.25
CA ASP A 26 -7.81 -0.29 15.30
C ASP A 26 -9.05 -0.59 14.43
N ILE A 27 -10.18 0.01 14.76
CA ILE A 27 -11.42 -0.08 13.99
C ILE A 27 -11.27 0.77 12.73
N MET A 28 -11.07 0.11 11.59
CA MET A 28 -11.32 0.75 10.29
C MET A 28 -12.79 1.12 10.23
N ARG A 29 -13.10 2.37 9.87
CA ARG A 29 -14.50 2.79 9.78
C ARG A 29 -15.13 2.01 8.64
N ARG A 30 -16.31 1.45 8.85
CA ARG A 30 -17.07 0.70 7.84
C ARG A 30 -17.12 1.43 6.48
N ARG A 31 -17.25 2.75 6.48
CA ARG A 31 -17.20 3.60 5.28
C ARG A 31 -15.87 3.58 4.52
N ASP A 32 -14.75 3.45 5.22
CA ASP A 32 -13.43 3.36 4.61
C ASP A 32 -13.23 1.97 3.97
N ILE A 33 -13.74 0.91 4.61
CA ILE A 33 -13.78 -0.46 4.05
C ILE A 33 -14.67 -0.49 2.80
N GLU A 34 -15.91 -0.03 2.91
CA GLU A 34 -16.85 0.02 1.78
C GLU A 34 -16.30 0.87 0.62
N ARG A 35 -15.59 1.97 0.89
CA ARG A 35 -14.93 2.77 -0.15
C ARG A 35 -13.80 2.00 -0.84
N PHE A 36 -13.01 1.24 -0.08
CA PHE A 36 -11.97 0.40 -0.65
C PHE A 36 -12.59 -0.71 -1.50
N ASP A 37 -13.54 -1.47 -0.97
CA ASP A 37 -14.18 -2.58 -1.68
C ASP A 37 -14.91 -2.10 -2.95
N ASN A 38 -15.63 -0.98 -2.89
CA ASN A 38 -16.31 -0.42 -4.07
C ASN A 38 -15.33 0.10 -5.14
N ALA A 39 -14.07 0.36 -4.80
CA ALA A 39 -13.06 0.72 -5.79
C ALA A 39 -12.62 -0.50 -6.64
N PHE A 40 -13.00 -1.71 -6.24
CA PHE A 40 -12.69 -2.97 -6.91
C PHE A 40 -13.99 -3.75 -7.21
N PRO A 41 -14.80 -3.30 -8.19
CA PRO A 41 -16.12 -3.87 -8.46
C PRO A 41 -16.10 -5.33 -8.91
N ASP A 42 -14.97 -5.81 -9.45
CA ASP A 42 -14.74 -7.19 -9.89
C ASP A 42 -14.04 -8.06 -8.83
N GLY A 43 -13.49 -7.45 -7.78
CA GLY A 43 -12.72 -8.13 -6.74
C GLY A 43 -11.39 -8.75 -7.21
N VAL A 44 -10.93 -8.45 -8.44
CA VAL A 44 -9.69 -8.98 -9.00
C VAL A 44 -8.57 -7.96 -8.85
N PHE A 45 -7.66 -8.21 -7.91
CA PHE A 45 -6.60 -7.26 -7.54
C PHE A 45 -5.33 -7.39 -8.39
N ALA A 46 -5.13 -8.54 -9.04
CA ALA A 46 -4.03 -8.77 -9.97
C ALA A 46 -4.40 -9.92 -10.90
N PHE A 47 -4.16 -9.74 -12.20
CA PHE A 47 -4.19 -10.86 -13.13
C PHE A 47 -2.92 -11.68 -12.92
N PRO A 48 -3.03 -13.01 -12.73
CA PRO A 48 -1.86 -13.85 -12.71
C PRO A 48 -1.14 -13.69 -14.06
N ALA A 49 0.18 -13.53 -13.99
CA ALA A 49 1.00 -13.45 -15.18
C ALA A 49 0.88 -14.78 -15.96
N SER A 50 0.85 -14.74 -17.29
CA SER A 50 0.81 -15.95 -18.11
C SER A 50 2.04 -16.81 -17.86
N THR A 51 1.95 -18.13 -18.08
CA THR A 51 3.08 -19.05 -17.88
C THR A 51 4.32 -18.63 -18.68
N ASP A 52 4.12 -18.02 -19.84
CA ASP A 52 5.19 -17.57 -20.74
C ASP A 52 5.75 -16.17 -20.39
N SER A 53 5.14 -15.49 -19.41
CA SER A 53 5.57 -14.15 -19.02
C SER A 53 6.69 -14.21 -17.97
N PRO A 54 7.79 -13.45 -18.18
CA PRO A 54 8.90 -13.47 -17.25
C PRO A 54 8.50 -12.82 -15.91
N LYS A 55 8.91 -13.46 -14.81
CA LYS A 55 8.84 -12.90 -13.46
C LYS A 55 9.98 -11.93 -13.24
N VAL A 56 9.66 -10.77 -12.67
CA VAL A 56 10.65 -9.73 -12.36
C VAL A 56 11.18 -9.90 -10.94
N LYS A 57 12.51 -9.92 -10.76
CA LYS A 57 13.17 -9.86 -9.46
C LYS A 57 13.14 -8.43 -8.90
N ILE A 58 11.96 -7.99 -8.45
CA ILE A 58 11.70 -6.60 -8.02
C ILE A 58 12.72 -6.09 -6.99
N ARG A 59 13.08 -6.91 -5.98
CA ARG A 59 14.03 -6.48 -4.94
C ARG A 59 15.44 -6.23 -5.49
N ALA A 60 15.89 -7.05 -6.43
CA ALA A 60 17.21 -6.89 -7.04
C ALA A 60 17.23 -5.67 -7.97
N LEU A 61 16.16 -5.50 -8.76
CA LEU A 61 15.96 -4.34 -9.63
C LEU A 61 15.94 -3.02 -8.83
N ASP A 62 15.16 -2.96 -7.74
CA ASP A 62 15.05 -1.78 -6.88
C ASP A 62 16.39 -1.41 -6.23
N ASN A 63 17.15 -2.40 -5.77
CA ASN A 63 18.48 -2.15 -5.21
C ASN A 63 19.46 -1.60 -6.26
N TYR A 64 19.44 -2.15 -7.47
CA TYR A 64 20.24 -1.65 -8.59
C TYR A 64 19.86 -0.21 -8.93
N CYS A 65 18.57 0.07 -9.10
CA CYS A 65 18.05 1.41 -9.37
C CYS A 65 18.49 2.43 -8.31
N LYS A 66 18.42 2.06 -7.02
CA LYS A 66 18.87 2.90 -5.91
C LYS A 66 20.37 3.18 -5.89
N GLN A 67 21.19 2.19 -6.27
CA GLN A 67 22.64 2.35 -6.33
C GLN A 67 23.08 3.22 -7.50
N HIS A 68 22.39 3.10 -8.64
CA HIS A 68 22.71 3.82 -9.86
C HIS A 68 21.97 5.16 -10.00
N GLY A 69 21.00 5.45 -9.12
CA GLY A 69 20.22 6.69 -9.15
C GLY A 69 19.29 6.79 -10.37
N VAL A 70 18.87 5.66 -10.93
CA VAL A 70 18.02 5.56 -12.12
C VAL A 70 16.67 4.97 -11.77
N GLU A 71 15.61 5.33 -12.51
CA GLU A 71 14.31 4.67 -12.35
C GLU A 71 14.23 3.40 -13.20
N PRO A 72 13.42 2.39 -12.81
CA PRO A 72 13.19 1.18 -13.61
C PRO A 72 12.77 1.43 -15.06
N LYS A 73 12.20 2.61 -15.35
CA LYS A 73 11.76 3.01 -16.69
C LYS A 73 12.90 3.47 -17.59
N ASP A 74 14.01 3.88 -17.00
CA ASP A 74 15.17 4.42 -17.70
C ASP A 74 16.21 3.32 -17.99
N LEU A 75 15.98 2.08 -17.51
CA LEU A 75 16.85 0.94 -17.79
C LEU A 75 16.67 0.49 -19.25
N THR A 76 17.81 0.19 -19.88
CA THR A 76 17.83 -0.46 -21.18
C THR A 76 17.36 -1.91 -21.09
N GLU A 77 16.96 -2.50 -22.22
CA GLU A 77 16.55 -3.91 -22.26
C GLU A 77 17.67 -4.86 -21.79
N GLU A 78 18.93 -4.50 -22.04
CA GLU A 78 20.08 -5.29 -21.62
C GLU A 78 20.30 -5.28 -20.11
N GLU A 79 20.12 -4.13 -19.48
CA GLU A 79 20.18 -3.98 -18.02
C GLU A 79 18.98 -4.66 -17.34
N MET A 80 17.84 -4.75 -18.02
CA MET A 80 16.64 -5.40 -17.49
C MET A 80 16.72 -6.94 -17.50
N LYS A 81 17.34 -7.54 -18.53
CA LYS A 81 17.49 -9.00 -18.71
C LYS A 81 17.89 -9.79 -17.44
N PRO A 82 18.92 -9.39 -16.66
CA PRO A 82 19.31 -10.14 -15.45
C PRO A 82 18.24 -10.19 -14.36
N PHE A 83 17.27 -9.27 -14.39
CA PHE A 83 16.16 -9.22 -13.45
C PHE A 83 14.94 -10.03 -13.88
N LEU A 84 14.93 -10.58 -15.11
CA LEU A 84 13.84 -11.40 -15.63
C LEU A 84 14.12 -12.90 -15.40
N VAL A 85 13.08 -13.64 -14.99
CA VAL A 85 13.10 -15.10 -14.80
C VAL A 85 11.95 -15.69 -15.61
N TYR A 86 12.27 -16.58 -16.55
CA TYR A 86 11.29 -17.36 -17.31
C TYR A 86 10.98 -18.67 -16.58
#